data_AF-D8K7C2-F1
#
_entry.id   AF-D8K7C2-F1
#
_cell.length_a   1.000
_cell.length_b   1.000
_cell.length_c   1.000
_cell.angle_alpha   90.00
_cell.angle_beta   90.00
_cell.angle_gamma   90.00
#
_symmetry.space_group_name_H-M   'P 1'
#
loop_
_entity.id
_entity.type
_entity.pdbx_description
1 polymer ?
#
loop_
_entity_poly.entity_id
_entity_poly.type
_entity_poly.pdbx_seq_one_letter_code
_entity_poly.pdbx_strand_id
1 'polypeptide(L)'
;MNKRLVRIFTSFALIFFFIPTIAYAEIPIQSGHSGEWFDPERSGEGFFIEVLENDRMVFSWFSYDSNQNQMWLFGAGNIVNDKVVIPAFVTEGGVFGSDFDPNGVVMTEWGTVEFSFSSCNKGQAVYNSMLGFGSGAIDLTRLTMLKESYCAENPSSLEGTYTLERLSIQFSDQSVFDSENPNIAVTGAMRISENNISQEVTIFISGEDPLIVNLSGTFVDEGSVLVVTQPPNVGSALILIERDNRITTSLHVNDVGEIDFNEIQIWRKIDPSRAASTSALSKRVPPQPVATSEATIGALGRIEEIFQQR
;
A
#
# COMPACT_ATOMS: atom_id res chain seq x y z
N MET A 1 75.20 32.04 29.81
CA MET A 1 73.85 31.81 30.37
C MET A 1 72.84 32.28 29.32
N ASN A 2 72.29 31.40 28.49
CA ASN A 2 71.22 31.71 27.52
C ASN A 2 70.32 30.47 27.39
N LYS A 3 69.11 30.54 27.97
CA LYS A 3 68.13 29.46 27.93
C LYS A 3 67.25 29.60 26.69
N ARG A 4 67.11 28.49 25.96
CA ARG A 4 66.22 28.31 24.80
C ARG A 4 64.75 28.40 25.24
N LEU A 5 63.91 29.10 24.48
CA LEU A 5 62.46 28.93 24.51
C LEU A 5 62.04 28.08 23.30
N VAL A 6 61.55 26.87 23.58
CA VAL A 6 60.90 26.00 22.59
C VAL A 6 59.40 26.24 22.72
N ARG A 7 58.75 26.73 21.65
CA ARG A 7 57.29 26.84 21.57
C ARG A 7 56.71 25.45 21.27
N ILE A 8 56.01 24.87 22.23
CA ILE A 8 55.26 23.63 22.07
C ILE A 8 53.93 24.01 21.40
N PHE A 9 53.75 23.63 20.13
CA PHE A 9 52.43 23.60 19.49
C PHE A 9 51.74 22.30 19.92
N THR A 10 50.85 22.38 20.90
CA THR A 10 49.91 21.30 21.20
C THR A 10 48.88 21.24 20.07
N SER A 11 49.01 20.23 19.21
CA SER A 11 48.04 19.88 18.17
C SER A 11 46.78 19.33 18.84
N PHE A 12 45.67 20.05 18.78
CA PHE A 12 44.35 19.58 19.22
C PHE A 12 43.76 18.78 18.06
N ALA A 13 43.90 17.45 18.09
CA ALA A 13 43.22 16.58 17.13
C ALA A 13 41.72 16.62 17.44
N LEU A 14 40.91 17.21 16.54
CA LEU A 14 39.46 17.05 16.56
C LEU A 14 39.16 15.56 16.31
N ILE A 15 38.77 14.85 17.36
CA ILE A 15 38.17 13.52 17.24
C ILE A 15 36.72 13.75 16.80
N PHE A 16 36.45 13.60 15.50
CA PHE A 16 35.09 13.45 15.00
C PHE A 16 34.56 12.12 15.53
N PHE A 17 33.71 12.17 16.56
CA PHE A 17 32.85 11.04 16.89
C PHE A 17 31.87 10.85 15.72
N PHE A 18 32.19 9.90 14.84
CA PHE A 18 31.20 9.32 13.94
C PHE A 18 30.15 8.67 14.85
N ILE A 19 29.03 9.35 15.08
CA ILE A 19 27.85 8.69 15.62
C ILE A 19 27.42 7.70 14.52
N PRO A 20 27.46 6.38 14.76
CA PRO A 20 26.95 5.46 13.78
C PRO A 20 25.44 5.71 13.70
N THR A 21 24.99 6.34 12.62
CA THR A 21 23.59 6.29 12.23
C THR A 21 23.28 4.83 11.97
N ILE A 22 22.61 4.19 12.92
CA ILE A 22 21.97 2.90 12.68
C ILE A 22 20.97 3.19 11.56
N ALA A 23 21.25 2.67 10.36
CA ALA A 23 20.28 2.69 9.28
C ALA A 23 19.11 1.80 9.75
N TYR A 24 18.01 2.43 10.16
CA TYR A 24 16.76 1.71 10.34
C TYR A 24 16.35 1.17 8.97
N ALA A 25 15.94 -0.10 8.92
CA ALA A 25 15.26 -0.59 7.74
C ALA A 25 13.95 0.20 7.64
N GLU A 26 13.85 1.07 6.64
CA GLU A 26 12.65 1.88 6.40
C GLU A 26 11.67 1.08 5.53
N ILE A 27 10.38 1.14 5.87
CA ILE A 27 9.29 0.63 5.04
C ILE A 27 8.58 1.80 4.34
N PRO A 28 7.98 1.59 3.16
CA PRO A 28 7.18 2.59 2.47
C PRO A 28 6.10 3.23 3.35
N ILE A 29 5.91 4.54 3.19
CA ILE A 29 4.80 5.25 3.84
C ILE A 29 3.49 4.77 3.19
N GLN A 30 2.54 4.37 4.01
CA GLN A 30 1.30 3.70 3.60
C GLN A 30 0.10 4.31 4.33
N SER A 31 -1.10 4.19 3.76
CA SER A 31 -2.35 4.68 4.38
C SER A 31 -2.54 4.18 5.82
N GLY A 32 -2.13 2.95 6.11
CA GLY A 32 -2.19 2.35 7.45
C GLY A 32 -1.20 2.90 8.45
N HIS A 33 -0.31 3.82 8.09
CA HIS A 33 0.46 4.62 9.06
C HIS A 33 -0.37 5.78 9.64
N SER A 34 -1.55 6.07 9.09
CA SER A 34 -2.45 7.08 9.64
C SER A 34 -2.91 6.71 11.06
N GLY A 35 -2.98 7.71 11.93
CA GLY A 35 -3.37 7.57 13.33
C GLY A 35 -2.54 8.42 14.27
N GLU A 36 -2.67 8.14 15.56
CA GLU A 36 -1.89 8.77 16.63
C GLU A 36 -0.61 7.97 16.90
N TRP A 37 0.47 8.69 17.07
CA TRP A 37 1.81 8.22 17.39
C TRP A 37 2.33 9.03 18.57
N PHE A 38 3.07 8.40 19.48
CA PHE A 38 3.55 9.09 20.67
C PHE A 38 5.03 8.80 20.93
N ASP A 39 5.66 9.74 21.65
CA ASP A 39 7.00 9.58 22.19
C ASP A 39 6.92 8.73 23.47
N PRO A 40 7.49 7.50 23.49
CA PRO A 40 7.47 6.65 24.67
C PRO A 40 8.31 7.19 25.83
N GLU A 41 9.34 8.01 25.56
CA GLU A 41 10.16 8.66 26.59
C GLU A 41 9.46 9.90 27.17
N ARG A 42 8.52 10.49 26.42
CA ARG A 42 7.76 11.69 26.78
C ARG A 42 6.26 11.48 26.65
N SER A 43 5.75 10.48 27.37
CA SER A 43 4.32 10.14 27.38
C SER A 43 3.45 11.37 27.69
N GLY A 44 2.59 11.76 26.75
CA GLY A 44 1.83 13.01 26.77
C GLY A 44 2.12 13.93 25.58
N GLU A 45 3.16 13.63 24.82
CA GLU A 45 3.52 14.28 23.56
C GLU A 45 3.38 13.30 22.39
N GLY A 46 3.09 13.81 21.21
CA GLY A 46 2.90 12.94 20.06
C GLY A 46 2.33 13.61 18.83
N PHE A 47 2.16 12.81 17.80
CA PHE A 47 1.76 13.21 16.47
C PHE A 47 0.45 12.55 16.12
N PHE A 48 -0.49 13.33 15.59
CA PHE A 48 -1.51 12.82 14.71
C PHE A 48 -0.96 12.88 13.29
N ILE A 49 -0.95 11.75 12.57
CA ILE A 49 -0.44 11.64 11.21
C ILE A 49 -1.56 11.11 10.33
N GLU A 50 -1.75 11.70 9.15
CA GLU A 50 -2.62 11.15 8.11
C GLU A 50 -1.88 11.10 6.79
N VAL A 51 -1.93 9.93 6.16
CA VAL A 51 -1.49 9.70 4.78
C VAL A 51 -2.72 9.81 3.90
N LEU A 52 -2.69 10.76 2.97
CA LEU A 52 -3.79 11.15 2.10
C LEU A 52 -3.53 10.67 0.66
N GLU A 53 -4.55 10.78 -0.19
CA GLU A 53 -4.42 10.59 -1.64
C GLU A 53 -3.35 11.51 -2.26
N ASN A 54 -2.86 11.14 -3.44
CA ASN A 54 -1.84 11.87 -4.21
C ASN A 54 -0.50 12.05 -3.45
N ASP A 55 -0.05 11.02 -2.75
CA ASP A 55 1.23 10.99 -2.03
C ASP A 55 1.41 12.18 -1.09
N ARG A 56 0.40 12.50 -0.29
CA ARG A 56 0.44 13.61 0.66
C ARG A 56 0.37 13.12 2.09
N MET A 57 1.11 13.76 2.98
CA MET A 57 0.99 13.55 4.42
C MET A 57 0.66 14.88 5.12
N VAL A 58 -0.19 14.80 6.14
CA VAL A 58 -0.42 15.88 7.09
C VAL A 58 -0.11 15.40 8.50
N PHE A 59 0.32 16.33 9.35
CA PHE A 59 0.50 16.03 10.76
C PHE A 59 0.05 17.17 11.67
N SER A 60 -0.30 16.80 12.90
CA SER A 60 -0.41 17.70 14.05
C SER A 60 0.49 17.15 15.15
N TRP A 61 1.42 17.94 15.66
CA TRP A 61 2.33 17.58 16.75
C TRP A 61 1.97 18.34 18.01
N PHE A 62 1.63 17.59 19.06
CA PHE A 62 1.30 18.10 20.38
C PHE A 62 2.53 17.97 21.28
N SER A 63 3.07 19.10 21.73
CA SER A 63 4.29 19.18 22.56
C SER A 63 4.22 20.40 23.51
N TYR A 64 5.37 20.83 24.02
CA TYR A 64 5.52 21.94 24.94
C TYR A 64 6.59 22.92 24.47
N ASP A 65 6.38 24.21 24.72
CA ASP A 65 7.38 25.24 24.46
C ASP A 65 8.48 25.26 25.54
N SER A 66 9.47 26.15 25.39
CA SER A 66 10.57 26.32 26.35
C SER A 66 10.12 26.86 27.72
N ASN A 67 8.90 27.36 27.83
CA ASN A 67 8.27 27.85 29.06
C ASN A 67 7.29 26.82 29.66
N GLN A 68 7.24 25.59 29.14
CA GLN A 68 6.34 24.51 29.57
C GLN A 68 4.85 24.74 29.24
N ASN A 69 4.53 25.67 28.34
CA ASN A 69 3.17 25.81 27.82
C ASN A 69 2.91 24.78 26.72
N GLN A 70 1.65 24.38 26.54
CA GLN A 70 1.28 23.54 25.40
C GLN A 70 1.54 24.26 24.08
N MET A 71 2.15 23.55 23.14
CA MET A 71 2.43 24.03 21.80
C MET A 71 1.95 22.98 20.79
N TRP A 72 1.24 23.44 19.77
CA TRP A 72 0.75 22.59 18.69
C TRP A 72 1.37 23.05 17.37
N LEU A 73 1.96 22.10 16.65
CA LEU A 73 2.58 22.33 15.36
C LEU A 73 1.83 21.58 14.29
N PHE A 74 1.67 22.17 13.12
CA PHE A 74 0.91 21.59 12.02
C PHE A 74 1.72 21.65 10.74
N GLY A 75 1.56 20.66 9.86
CA GLY A 75 2.25 20.66 8.58
C GLY A 75 1.58 19.75 7.57
N ALA A 76 1.83 20.05 6.29
CA ALA A 76 1.40 19.23 5.17
C ALA A 76 2.48 19.21 4.08
N GLY A 77 2.80 18.04 3.53
CA GLY A 77 3.84 17.89 2.52
C GLY A 77 3.66 16.65 1.66
N ASN A 78 4.45 16.57 0.59
CA ASN A 78 4.40 15.45 -0.34
C ASN A 78 5.39 14.36 0.07
N ILE A 79 4.94 13.11 0.01
CA ILE A 79 5.75 11.91 0.12
C ILE A 79 6.50 11.76 -1.20
N VAL A 80 7.82 11.62 -1.13
CA VAL A 80 8.71 11.46 -2.29
C VAL A 80 9.70 10.35 -1.99
N ASN A 81 9.63 9.26 -2.75
CA ASN A 81 10.45 8.05 -2.54
C ASN A 81 10.39 7.55 -1.08
N ASP A 82 9.18 7.36 -0.55
CA ASP A 82 8.92 6.86 0.82
C ASP A 82 9.45 7.74 1.97
N LYS A 83 9.88 8.96 1.66
CA LYS A 83 10.30 9.96 2.64
C LYS A 83 9.42 11.18 2.54
N VAL A 84 9.26 11.87 3.66
CA VAL A 84 8.49 13.12 3.68
C VAL A 84 9.18 14.10 4.60
N VAL A 85 9.49 15.30 4.08
CA VAL A 85 10.00 16.42 4.85
C VAL A 85 8.97 17.54 4.77
N ILE A 86 8.35 17.85 5.91
CA ILE A 86 7.18 18.70 6.00
C ILE A 86 7.54 20.00 6.72
N PRO A 87 7.30 21.18 6.13
CA PRO A 87 7.34 22.44 6.86
C PRO A 87 6.28 22.46 7.97
N ALA A 88 6.72 22.80 9.17
CA ALA A 88 5.91 22.84 10.38
C ALA A 88 5.60 24.30 10.73
N PHE A 89 4.38 24.57 11.15
CA PHE A 89 3.89 25.89 11.52
C PHE A 89 3.30 25.87 12.92
N VAL A 90 3.49 26.97 13.65
CA VAL A 90 2.82 27.26 14.92
C VAL A 90 1.80 28.38 14.71
N THR A 91 0.67 28.31 15.38
CA THR A 91 -0.38 29.34 15.34
C THR A 91 -0.56 29.99 16.71
N GLU A 92 -0.66 31.32 16.72
CA GLU A 92 -0.84 32.12 17.94
C GLU A 92 -1.96 33.16 17.76
N GLY A 93 -2.41 33.76 18.87
CA GLY A 93 -3.33 34.90 18.87
C GLY A 93 -4.83 34.57 18.86
N GLY A 94 -5.20 33.30 18.62
CA GLY A 94 -6.59 32.85 18.71
C GLY A 94 -7.11 32.79 20.15
N VAL A 95 -8.38 33.16 20.35
CA VAL A 95 -9.12 32.99 21.62
C VAL A 95 -10.40 32.19 21.41
N PHE A 96 -10.90 31.55 22.46
CA PHE A 96 -12.13 30.75 22.40
C PHE A 96 -13.39 31.63 22.45
N GLY A 97 -14.40 31.30 21.62
CA GLY A 97 -15.74 31.89 21.70
C GLY A 97 -15.94 33.13 20.83
N SER A 98 -16.88 33.99 21.22
CA SER A 98 -17.31 35.16 20.44
C SER A 98 -16.25 36.23 20.22
N ASP A 99 -15.16 36.20 20.99
CA ASP A 99 -14.07 37.16 20.93
C ASP A 99 -13.01 36.77 19.88
N PHE A 100 -13.21 35.66 19.15
CA PHE A 100 -12.31 35.22 18.09
C PHE A 100 -12.26 36.24 16.94
N ASP A 101 -11.08 36.84 16.73
CA ASP A 101 -10.77 37.65 15.56
C ASP A 101 -9.87 36.86 14.61
N PRO A 102 -10.33 36.50 13.39
CA PRO A 102 -9.49 35.78 12.43
C PRO A 102 -8.24 36.56 12.01
N ASN A 103 -8.25 37.90 12.07
CA ASN A 103 -7.07 38.71 11.75
C ASN A 103 -6.05 38.76 12.90
N GLY A 104 -6.43 38.33 14.09
CA GLY A 104 -5.54 38.18 15.24
C GLY A 104 -4.73 36.88 15.20
N VAL A 105 -5.07 35.94 14.32
CA VAL A 105 -4.37 34.66 14.18
C VAL A 105 -3.12 34.84 13.31
N VAL A 106 -1.96 34.53 13.89
CA VAL A 106 -0.68 34.55 13.17
C VAL A 106 -0.17 33.12 13.04
N MET A 107 0.17 32.73 11.81
CA MET A 107 0.81 31.45 11.51
C MET A 107 2.28 31.70 11.17
N THR A 108 3.17 31.14 11.98
CA THR A 108 4.62 31.31 11.85
C THR A 108 5.25 29.98 11.50
N GLU A 109 6.15 29.98 10.50
CA GLU A 109 6.95 28.80 10.18
C GLU A 109 7.89 28.48 11.36
N TRP A 110 7.72 27.30 11.93
CA TRP A 110 8.48 26.83 13.09
C TRP A 110 9.76 26.10 12.69
N GLY A 111 9.76 25.43 11.53
CA GLY A 111 10.87 24.63 11.03
C GLY A 111 10.40 23.48 10.14
N THR A 112 11.08 22.35 10.19
CA THR A 112 10.73 21.14 9.41
C THR A 112 10.63 19.91 10.29
N VAL A 113 9.77 18.97 9.90
CA VAL A 113 9.69 17.62 10.49
C VAL A 113 9.76 16.60 9.35
N GLU A 114 10.68 15.65 9.45
CA GLU A 114 10.80 14.49 8.58
C GLU A 114 10.25 13.26 9.29
N PHE A 115 9.46 12.45 8.59
CA PHE A 115 8.95 11.18 9.12
C PHE A 115 9.52 10.00 8.35
N SER A 116 9.87 8.94 9.08
CA SER A 116 10.19 7.63 8.53
C SER A 116 9.62 6.52 9.40
N PHE A 117 9.34 5.36 8.81
CA PHE A 117 8.77 4.21 9.51
C PHE A 117 9.63 2.98 9.31
N SER A 118 9.84 2.23 10.38
CA SER A 118 10.57 0.95 10.36
C SER A 118 9.65 -0.26 10.46
N SER A 119 8.42 -0.04 10.92
CA SER A 119 7.34 -1.01 10.89
C SER A 119 6.00 -0.30 10.98
N CYS A 120 4.91 -1.05 10.85
CA CYS A 120 3.55 -0.52 11.01
C CYS A 120 3.26 0.06 12.40
N ASN A 121 4.15 -0.16 13.39
CA ASN A 121 3.97 0.30 14.77
C ASN A 121 5.17 1.07 15.32
N LYS A 122 6.22 1.29 14.49
CA LYS A 122 7.46 1.96 14.89
C LYS A 122 7.93 2.92 13.79
N GLY A 123 8.21 4.16 14.18
CA GLY A 123 8.75 5.18 13.27
C GLY A 123 9.63 6.17 13.99
N GLN A 124 10.03 7.22 13.28
CA GLN A 124 10.82 8.31 13.81
C GLN A 124 10.35 9.63 13.21
N ALA A 125 10.33 10.68 14.03
CA ALA A 125 10.18 12.06 13.59
C ALA A 125 11.49 12.82 13.84
N VAL A 126 12.14 13.33 12.80
CA VAL A 126 13.34 14.15 12.90
C VAL A 126 12.95 15.60 12.64
N TYR A 127 13.20 16.49 13.61
CA TYR A 127 12.83 17.89 13.50
C TYR A 127 14.04 18.81 13.46
N ASN A 128 13.87 19.96 12.82
CA ASN A 128 14.82 21.06 12.83
C ASN A 128 14.07 22.39 12.93
N SER A 129 14.21 23.07 14.06
CA SER A 129 13.50 24.32 14.34
C SER A 129 14.29 25.55 13.86
N MET A 130 13.56 26.50 13.28
CA MET A 130 14.04 27.84 12.93
C MET A 130 13.82 28.85 14.05
N LEU A 131 13.01 28.50 15.07
CA LEU A 131 12.63 29.37 16.19
C LEU A 131 13.45 29.11 17.46
N GLY A 132 14.58 28.42 17.34
CA GLY A 132 15.52 28.23 18.45
C GLY A 132 15.21 27.03 19.36
N PHE A 133 14.30 26.14 18.97
CA PHE A 133 14.06 24.87 19.68
C PHE A 133 15.11 23.78 19.37
N GLY A 134 16.07 24.09 18.50
CA GLY A 134 17.13 23.16 18.09
C GLY A 134 16.64 22.11 17.09
N SER A 135 17.39 21.01 17.01
CA SER A 135 17.09 19.87 16.15
C SER A 135 17.18 18.57 16.95
N GLY A 136 16.38 17.57 16.61
CA GLY A 136 16.37 16.30 17.31
C GLY A 136 15.62 15.21 16.57
N ALA A 137 15.65 14.01 17.13
CA ALA A 137 14.89 12.86 16.65
C ALA A 137 14.01 12.34 17.78
N ILE A 138 12.80 11.92 17.43
CA ILE A 138 11.80 11.37 18.35
C ILE A 138 11.43 9.99 17.83
N ASP A 139 11.72 8.96 18.62
CA ASP A 139 11.26 7.61 18.29
C ASP A 139 9.76 7.51 18.57
N LEU A 140 9.01 7.04 17.58
CA LEU A 140 7.56 7.00 17.61
C LEU A 140 7.08 5.57 17.84
N THR A 141 6.10 5.44 18.72
CA THR A 141 5.28 4.23 18.86
C THR A 141 3.85 4.54 18.50
N ARG A 142 3.21 3.63 17.75
CA ARG A 142 1.83 3.81 17.33
C ARG A 142 0.86 3.63 18.50
N LEU A 143 -0.11 4.54 18.61
CA LEU A 143 -1.15 4.55 19.62
C LEU A 143 -2.51 4.12 19.08
N THR A 144 -2.89 4.58 17.88
CA THR A 144 -4.19 4.26 17.28
C THR A 144 -4.05 3.74 15.85
N MET A 145 -5.04 2.94 15.43
CA MET A 145 -5.17 2.44 14.07
C MET A 145 -6.56 2.74 13.54
N LEU A 146 -6.62 3.33 12.33
CA LEU A 146 -7.89 3.51 11.64
C LEU A 146 -8.41 2.15 11.17
N LYS A 147 -9.70 1.92 11.39
CA LYS A 147 -10.38 0.73 10.86
C LYS A 147 -10.24 0.72 9.33
N GLU A 148 -10.02 -0.46 8.75
CA GLU A 148 -9.89 -0.63 7.28
C GLU A 148 -8.71 0.13 6.65
N SER A 149 -7.76 0.62 7.46
CA SER A 149 -6.46 1.09 6.96
C SER A 149 -5.46 -0.06 6.85
N TYR A 150 -4.64 -0.07 5.80
CA TYR A 150 -3.71 -1.17 5.51
C TYR A 150 -2.25 -0.75 5.69
N CYS A 151 -1.50 -1.56 6.43
CA CYS A 151 -0.05 -1.42 6.53
C CYS A 151 0.62 -2.79 6.49
N ALA A 152 1.65 -2.92 5.66
CA ALA A 152 2.51 -4.09 5.56
C ALA A 152 3.97 -3.71 5.86
N GLU A 153 4.65 -4.54 6.67
CA GLU A 153 6.08 -4.38 6.98
C GLU A 153 7.00 -4.80 5.83
N ASN A 154 6.47 -5.61 4.91
CA ASN A 154 7.09 -5.93 3.63
C ASN A 154 5.99 -5.79 2.58
N PRO A 155 5.67 -4.57 2.11
CA PRO A 155 4.77 -4.44 0.98
C PRO A 155 5.45 -5.18 -0.18
N SER A 156 4.89 -6.34 -0.52
CA SER A 156 5.47 -7.14 -1.58
C SER A 156 5.13 -6.40 -2.86
N SER A 157 6.12 -6.17 -3.71
CA SER A 157 5.82 -5.72 -5.07
C SER A 157 4.82 -6.72 -5.65
N LEU A 158 3.68 -6.24 -6.13
CA LEU A 158 2.71 -7.05 -6.86
C LEU A 158 3.35 -7.63 -8.14
N GLU A 159 4.52 -7.15 -8.54
CA GLU A 159 5.26 -7.72 -9.65
C GLU A 159 5.61 -9.19 -9.38
N GLY A 160 5.40 -9.99 -10.42
CA GLY A 160 5.65 -11.40 -10.36
C GLY A 160 4.83 -12.18 -11.36
N THR A 161 5.02 -13.49 -11.31
CA THR A 161 4.17 -14.43 -12.04
C THR A 161 3.28 -15.14 -11.03
N TYR A 162 2.02 -15.31 -11.38
CA TYR A 162 1.00 -15.91 -10.54
C TYR A 162 0.32 -17.06 -11.28
N THR A 163 -0.20 -18.02 -10.51
CA THR A 163 -1.00 -19.13 -11.02
C THR A 163 -2.38 -19.14 -10.37
N LEU A 164 -3.41 -19.41 -11.17
CA LEU A 164 -4.80 -19.41 -10.73
C LEU A 164 -5.05 -20.58 -9.77
N GLU A 165 -5.62 -20.29 -8.61
CA GLU A 165 -6.06 -21.30 -7.64
C GLU A 165 -7.55 -21.55 -7.69
N ARG A 166 -8.33 -20.47 -7.80
CA ARG A 166 -9.80 -20.51 -7.79
C ARG A 166 -10.36 -19.39 -8.68
N LEU A 167 -11.42 -19.72 -9.41
CA LEU A 167 -12.30 -18.81 -10.13
C LEU A 167 -13.73 -19.03 -9.63
N SER A 168 -14.42 -17.94 -9.31
CA SER A 168 -15.83 -17.92 -8.97
C SER A 168 -16.52 -16.80 -9.75
N ILE A 169 -17.64 -17.10 -10.39
CA ILE A 169 -18.44 -16.12 -11.14
C ILE A 169 -19.87 -16.22 -10.62
N GLN A 170 -20.39 -15.10 -10.13
CA GLN A 170 -21.78 -14.96 -9.71
C GLN A 170 -22.53 -14.11 -10.72
N PHE A 171 -23.57 -14.68 -11.31
CA PHE A 171 -24.44 -14.00 -12.26
C PHE A 171 -25.58 -13.28 -11.53
N SER A 172 -26.18 -12.28 -12.18
CA SER A 172 -27.32 -11.52 -11.65
C SER A 172 -28.56 -12.36 -11.36
N ASP A 173 -28.74 -13.49 -12.04
CA ASP A 173 -29.79 -14.48 -11.79
C ASP A 173 -29.51 -15.39 -10.58
N GLN A 174 -28.48 -15.08 -9.79
CA GLN A 174 -27.99 -15.82 -8.62
C GLN A 174 -27.33 -17.16 -8.92
N SER A 175 -27.20 -17.56 -10.19
CA SER A 175 -26.41 -18.74 -10.52
C SER A 175 -24.92 -18.48 -10.24
N VAL A 176 -24.20 -19.55 -9.88
CA VAL A 176 -22.79 -19.48 -9.50
C VAL A 176 -22.01 -20.53 -10.28
N PHE A 177 -20.97 -20.07 -10.96
CA PHE A 177 -19.89 -20.91 -11.45
C PHE A 177 -18.77 -20.87 -10.41
N ASP A 178 -18.34 -22.02 -9.90
CA ASP A 178 -17.22 -22.07 -8.96
C ASP A 178 -16.31 -23.25 -9.26
N SER A 179 -15.02 -22.97 -9.44
CA SER A 179 -13.98 -23.98 -9.65
C SER A 179 -13.73 -24.91 -8.46
N GLU A 180 -14.35 -24.67 -7.29
CA GLU A 180 -14.44 -25.66 -6.21
C GLU A 180 -15.35 -26.85 -6.57
N ASN A 181 -16.20 -26.72 -7.59
CA ASN A 181 -16.98 -27.82 -8.13
C ASN A 181 -16.03 -28.88 -8.76
N PRO A 182 -16.13 -30.17 -8.38
CA PRO A 182 -15.23 -31.22 -8.86
C PRO A 182 -15.27 -31.48 -10.38
N ASN A 183 -16.34 -31.06 -11.06
CA ASN A 183 -16.47 -31.20 -12.52
C ASN A 183 -15.78 -30.07 -13.30
N ILE A 184 -15.25 -29.08 -12.59
CA ILE A 184 -14.64 -27.88 -13.14
C ILE A 184 -13.17 -27.89 -12.73
N ALA A 185 -12.28 -27.67 -13.70
CA ALA A 185 -10.89 -27.40 -13.43
C ALA A 185 -10.51 -26.07 -14.08
N VAL A 186 -9.70 -25.29 -13.38
CA VAL A 186 -9.18 -24.03 -13.91
C VAL A 186 -7.66 -24.03 -13.85
N THR A 187 -7.05 -23.37 -14.82
CA THR A 187 -5.64 -23.00 -14.81
C THR A 187 -5.53 -21.57 -15.30
N GLY A 188 -4.44 -20.92 -14.95
CA GLY A 188 -4.17 -19.59 -15.47
C GLY A 188 -2.77 -19.14 -15.11
N ALA A 189 -2.28 -18.20 -15.88
CA ALA A 189 -1.04 -17.49 -15.63
C ALA A 189 -1.32 -15.99 -15.66
N MET A 190 -0.89 -15.29 -14.62
CA MET A 190 -0.90 -13.82 -14.59
C MET A 190 0.52 -13.32 -14.42
N ARG A 191 0.87 -12.25 -15.13
CA ARG A 191 2.10 -11.49 -14.93
C ARG A 191 1.77 -10.05 -14.66
N ILE A 192 2.35 -9.53 -13.58
CA ILE A 192 2.31 -8.12 -13.20
C ILE A 192 3.75 -7.61 -13.31
N SER A 193 3.94 -6.49 -14.00
CA SER A 193 5.24 -5.84 -14.18
C SER A 193 5.08 -4.34 -14.34
N GLU A 194 5.72 -3.55 -13.49
CA GLU A 194 5.61 -2.09 -13.40
C GLU A 194 4.15 -1.65 -13.39
N ASN A 195 3.60 -1.22 -14.53
CA ASN A 195 2.22 -0.75 -14.68
C ASN A 195 1.39 -1.63 -15.62
N ASN A 196 1.89 -2.80 -15.99
CA ASN A 196 1.26 -3.73 -16.93
C ASN A 196 0.78 -4.98 -16.22
N ILE A 197 -0.43 -5.41 -16.56
CA ILE A 197 -0.97 -6.71 -16.18
C ILE A 197 -1.34 -7.49 -17.44
N SER A 198 -0.96 -8.76 -17.45
CA SER A 198 -1.36 -9.73 -18.46
C SER A 198 -1.84 -11.00 -17.78
N GLN A 199 -2.99 -11.51 -18.19
CA GLN A 199 -3.54 -12.75 -17.66
C GLN A 199 -4.13 -13.61 -18.75
N GLU A 200 -3.90 -14.91 -18.60
CA GLU A 200 -4.53 -15.99 -19.37
C GLU A 200 -5.22 -16.92 -18.37
N VAL A 201 -6.50 -17.18 -18.59
CA VAL A 201 -7.30 -18.13 -17.81
C VAL A 201 -7.82 -19.18 -18.77
N THR A 202 -7.69 -20.45 -18.40
CA THR A 202 -8.29 -21.57 -19.13
C THR A 202 -9.21 -22.34 -18.20
N ILE A 203 -10.44 -22.55 -18.66
CA ILE A 203 -11.49 -23.26 -17.96
C ILE A 203 -11.71 -24.61 -18.64
N PHE A 204 -11.62 -25.68 -17.86
CA PHE A 204 -11.90 -27.05 -18.28
C PHE A 204 -13.17 -27.51 -17.59
N ILE A 205 -14.11 -28.03 -18.37
CA ILE A 205 -15.34 -28.62 -17.84
C ILE A 205 -15.47 -30.01 -18.42
N SER A 206 -15.88 -30.95 -17.57
CA SER A 206 -15.92 -32.35 -17.97
C SER A 206 -16.89 -32.57 -19.12
N GLY A 207 -16.37 -33.07 -20.25
CA GLY A 207 -17.15 -33.35 -21.46
C GLY A 207 -17.17 -32.23 -22.50
N GLU A 208 -16.60 -31.06 -22.20
CA GLU A 208 -16.58 -29.89 -23.10
C GLU A 208 -15.16 -29.51 -23.54
N ASP A 209 -15.06 -28.78 -24.65
CA ASP A 209 -13.80 -28.17 -25.08
C ASP A 209 -13.36 -27.07 -24.08
N PRO A 210 -12.04 -26.91 -23.86
CA PRO A 210 -11.54 -25.91 -22.93
C PRO A 210 -11.77 -24.49 -23.45
N LEU A 211 -12.30 -23.63 -22.59
CA LEU A 211 -12.48 -22.21 -22.87
C LEU A 211 -11.23 -21.43 -22.45
N ILE A 212 -10.69 -20.60 -23.36
CA ILE A 212 -9.48 -19.78 -23.11
C ILE A 212 -9.87 -18.31 -23.12
N VAL A 213 -9.44 -17.60 -22.08
CA VAL A 213 -9.72 -16.19 -21.84
C VAL A 213 -8.41 -15.45 -21.67
N ASN A 214 -8.21 -14.39 -22.45
CA ASN A 214 -7.04 -13.54 -22.38
C ASN A 214 -7.46 -12.12 -22.02
N LEU A 215 -6.80 -11.53 -21.03
CA LEU A 215 -7.01 -10.14 -20.64
C LEU A 215 -5.65 -9.47 -20.43
N SER A 216 -5.49 -8.28 -21.00
CA SER A 216 -4.31 -7.44 -20.78
C SER A 216 -4.75 -6.00 -20.56
N GLY A 217 -3.95 -5.24 -19.83
CA GLY A 217 -4.22 -3.84 -19.56
C GLY A 217 -3.11 -3.15 -18.78
N THR A 218 -3.28 -1.85 -18.61
CA THR A 218 -2.46 -1.05 -17.71
C THR A 218 -3.21 -0.81 -16.41
N PHE A 219 -2.49 -0.70 -15.30
CA PHE A 219 -3.07 -0.37 -14.01
C PHE A 219 -2.39 0.85 -13.37
N VAL A 220 -3.12 1.48 -12.45
CA VAL A 220 -2.58 2.47 -11.51
C VAL A 220 -2.53 1.82 -10.14
N ASP A 221 -1.39 1.95 -9.45
CA ASP A 221 -1.21 1.48 -8.07
C ASP A 221 -1.67 2.57 -7.10
N GLU A 222 -2.76 2.31 -6.38
CA GLU A 222 -3.28 3.17 -5.30
C GLU A 222 -2.90 2.59 -3.92
N GLY A 223 -1.80 1.82 -3.86
CA GLY A 223 -1.21 1.25 -2.65
C GLY A 223 -1.88 -0.01 -2.11
N SER A 224 -3.19 -0.21 -2.31
CA SER A 224 -3.91 -1.44 -1.89
C SER A 224 -4.92 -1.96 -2.91
N VAL A 225 -5.09 -1.24 -4.01
CA VAL A 225 -6.02 -1.56 -5.09
C VAL A 225 -5.34 -1.16 -6.39
N LEU A 226 -5.25 -2.09 -7.33
CA LEU A 226 -4.96 -1.73 -8.72
C LEU A 226 -6.29 -1.50 -9.45
N VAL A 227 -6.37 -0.53 -10.35
CA VAL A 227 -7.53 -0.37 -11.25
C VAL A 227 -7.08 -0.56 -12.69
N VAL A 228 -7.55 -1.62 -13.33
CA VAL A 228 -7.25 -1.90 -14.74
C VAL A 228 -8.18 -1.11 -15.64
N THR A 229 -7.62 -0.19 -16.43
CA THR A 229 -8.38 0.57 -17.43
C THR A 229 -8.28 -0.13 -18.79
N GLN A 230 -9.34 -0.80 -19.23
CA GLN A 230 -9.43 -1.33 -20.60
C GLN A 230 -10.27 -0.40 -21.49
N PRO A 231 -9.82 -0.03 -22.70
CA PRO A 231 -10.67 0.61 -23.71
C PRO A 231 -11.44 -0.42 -24.56
N PRO A 232 -12.69 -0.16 -25.00
CA PRO A 232 -13.80 0.57 -24.37
C PRO A 232 -15.01 -0.35 -24.03
N ASN A 233 -15.92 0.14 -23.18
CA ASN A 233 -17.28 -0.38 -22.90
C ASN A 233 -17.50 -1.40 -21.77
N VAL A 234 -16.55 -1.64 -20.88
CA VAL A 234 -16.88 -2.36 -19.64
C VAL A 234 -16.38 -1.53 -18.47
N GLY A 235 -17.29 -1.02 -17.65
CA GLY A 235 -17.03 -0.24 -16.43
C GLY A 235 -16.40 -1.09 -15.30
N SER A 236 -15.49 -1.98 -15.67
CA SER A 236 -14.92 -3.00 -14.80
C SER A 236 -13.63 -2.46 -14.18
N ALA A 237 -13.65 -2.26 -12.86
CA ALA A 237 -12.44 -2.16 -12.08
C ALA A 237 -12.04 -3.58 -11.65
N LEU A 238 -10.80 -4.00 -11.96
CA LEU A 238 -10.20 -5.21 -11.40
C LEU A 238 -9.52 -4.86 -10.07
N ILE A 239 -10.20 -5.04 -8.94
CA ILE A 239 -9.62 -4.75 -7.63
C ILE A 239 -8.66 -5.88 -7.23
N LEU A 240 -7.39 -5.57 -6.98
CA LEU A 240 -6.36 -6.51 -6.52
C LEU A 240 -6.05 -6.29 -5.04
N ILE A 241 -6.20 -7.35 -4.22
CA ILE A 241 -5.85 -7.35 -2.80
C ILE A 241 -4.82 -8.44 -2.54
N GLU A 242 -3.62 -8.07 -2.09
CA GLU A 242 -2.60 -9.03 -1.68
C GLU A 242 -2.75 -9.44 -0.21
N ARG A 243 -2.63 -10.74 0.03
CA ARG A 243 -2.51 -11.31 1.37
C ARG A 243 -1.53 -12.47 1.32
N ASP A 244 -0.40 -12.32 2.02
CA ASP A 244 0.71 -13.26 2.02
C ASP A 244 1.28 -13.48 0.60
N ASN A 245 1.12 -14.70 0.05
CA ASN A 245 1.60 -15.08 -1.29
C ASN A 245 0.43 -15.25 -2.28
N ARG A 246 -0.71 -14.61 -2.00
CA ARG A 246 -1.93 -14.66 -2.81
C ARG A 246 -2.43 -13.26 -3.13
N ILE A 247 -2.98 -13.12 -4.34
CA ILE A 247 -3.76 -11.95 -4.72
C ILE A 247 -5.20 -12.39 -5.01
N THR A 248 -6.15 -11.62 -4.54
CA THR A 248 -7.56 -11.77 -4.93
C THR A 248 -7.89 -10.67 -5.92
N THR A 249 -8.45 -11.04 -7.07
CA THR A 249 -8.92 -10.08 -8.05
C THR A 249 -10.44 -10.11 -8.13
N SER A 250 -11.08 -8.95 -8.12
CA SER A 250 -12.53 -8.82 -8.25
C SER A 250 -12.87 -7.97 -9.47
N LEU A 251 -13.73 -8.46 -10.34
CA LEU A 251 -14.20 -7.78 -11.54
C LEU A 251 -15.72 -7.72 -11.53
N HIS A 252 -16.28 -6.50 -11.59
CA HIS A 252 -17.71 -6.30 -11.79
C HIS A 252 -17.96 -5.91 -13.24
N VAL A 253 -18.87 -6.62 -13.91
CA VAL A 253 -19.16 -6.46 -15.33
C VAL A 253 -20.65 -6.23 -15.48
N ASN A 254 -20.99 -5.13 -16.15
CA ASN A 254 -22.36 -4.76 -16.46
C ASN A 254 -22.56 -4.72 -17.97
N ASP A 255 -23.73 -5.17 -18.40
CA ASP A 255 -24.27 -4.96 -19.75
C ASP A 255 -23.44 -5.55 -20.90
N VAL A 256 -22.80 -6.72 -20.66
CA VAL A 256 -22.18 -7.51 -21.74
C VAL A 256 -23.22 -8.47 -22.29
N GLY A 257 -23.96 -8.04 -23.30
CA GLY A 257 -24.99 -8.86 -23.94
C GLY A 257 -26.17 -9.16 -23.03
N GLU A 258 -26.60 -8.17 -22.23
CA GLU A 258 -27.62 -8.32 -21.18
C GLU A 258 -27.21 -9.21 -19.98
N ILE A 259 -25.92 -9.58 -19.88
CA ILE A 259 -25.40 -10.39 -18.77
C ILE A 259 -24.58 -9.52 -17.82
N ASP A 260 -25.05 -9.47 -16.57
CA ASP A 260 -24.34 -8.85 -15.44
C ASP A 260 -23.74 -9.94 -14.54
N PHE A 261 -22.46 -9.77 -14.17
CA PHE A 261 -21.79 -10.72 -13.29
C PHE A 261 -20.69 -10.10 -12.44
N ASN A 262 -20.42 -10.79 -11.32
CA ASN A 262 -19.26 -10.57 -10.46
C ASN A 262 -18.31 -11.74 -10.60
N GLU A 263 -17.06 -11.45 -10.91
CA GLU A 263 -16.01 -12.45 -11.04
C GLU A 263 -14.97 -12.23 -9.93
N ILE A 264 -14.64 -13.30 -9.22
CA ILE A 264 -13.59 -13.34 -8.20
C ILE A 264 -12.58 -14.41 -8.59
N GLN A 265 -11.31 -14.02 -8.62
CA GLN A 265 -10.20 -14.94 -8.85
C GLN A 265 -9.23 -14.89 -7.67
N ILE A 266 -8.71 -16.05 -7.28
CA ILE A 266 -7.64 -16.16 -6.29
C ILE A 266 -6.41 -16.71 -7.00
N TRP A 267 -5.32 -15.96 -6.94
CA TRP A 267 -4.06 -16.30 -7.57
C TRP A 267 -2.97 -16.47 -6.53
N ARG A 268 -2.05 -17.40 -6.78
CA ARG A 268 -0.87 -17.63 -5.94
C ARG A 268 0.38 -17.15 -6.67
N LYS A 269 1.20 -16.35 -6.02
CA LYS A 269 2.50 -15.92 -6.58
C LYS A 269 3.45 -17.11 -6.67
N ILE A 270 4.17 -17.20 -7.77
CA ILE A 270 5.16 -18.24 -8.04
C ILE A 270 6.52 -17.72 -7.57
N ASP A 271 7.14 -18.47 -6.66
CA ASP A 271 8.51 -18.23 -6.24
C ASP A 271 9.47 -18.40 -7.44
N PRO A 272 10.21 -17.35 -7.87
CA PRO A 272 11.13 -17.41 -8.99
C PRO A 272 12.19 -18.51 -8.85
N SER A 273 12.60 -18.83 -7.62
CA SER A 273 13.60 -19.87 -7.33
C SER A 273 13.08 -21.29 -7.58
N ARG A 274 11.76 -21.48 -7.56
CA ARG A 274 11.08 -22.74 -7.89
C ARG A 274 10.63 -22.82 -9.35
N ALA A 275 10.64 -21.70 -10.09
CA ALA A 275 10.19 -21.66 -11.48
C ALA A 275 11.10 -22.45 -12.45
N ALA A 276 12.37 -22.68 -12.10
CA ALA A 276 13.31 -23.46 -12.91
C ALA A 276 12.96 -24.96 -13.00
N SER A 277 12.05 -25.48 -12.15
CA SER A 277 11.57 -26.86 -12.21
C SER A 277 10.19 -27.02 -12.85
N THR A 278 9.51 -25.92 -13.23
CA THR A 278 8.14 -25.96 -13.73
C THR A 278 8.05 -25.72 -15.23
N SER A 279 8.50 -26.69 -16.02
CA SER A 279 7.81 -27.02 -17.28
C SER A 279 6.48 -27.76 -17.03
N ALA A 280 6.09 -27.90 -15.74
CA ALA A 280 4.95 -28.67 -15.24
C ALA A 280 3.70 -27.84 -14.89
N LEU A 281 3.63 -26.55 -15.27
CA LEU A 281 2.46 -25.69 -15.02
C LEU A 281 1.35 -25.82 -16.09
N SER A 282 1.45 -26.79 -16.99
CA SER A 282 0.39 -27.19 -17.91
C SER A 282 0.11 -28.67 -17.71
N LYS A 283 -1.18 -29.03 -17.59
CA LYS A 283 -1.77 -30.35 -17.29
C LYS A 283 -2.14 -30.57 -15.81
N ARG A 284 -3.11 -29.80 -15.30
CA ARG A 284 -4.16 -30.50 -14.53
C ARG A 284 -4.81 -31.47 -15.52
N VAL A 285 -4.82 -32.75 -15.18
CA VAL A 285 -5.54 -33.77 -15.95
C VAL A 285 -7.01 -33.33 -15.99
N PRO A 286 -7.67 -33.30 -17.16
CA PRO A 286 -9.09 -32.98 -17.25
C PRO A 286 -9.87 -33.83 -16.24
N PRO A 287 -10.84 -33.26 -15.51
CA PRO A 287 -11.66 -34.04 -14.59
C PRO A 287 -12.32 -35.18 -15.37
N GLN A 288 -12.22 -36.39 -14.82
CA GLN A 288 -12.88 -37.58 -15.39
C GLN A 288 -14.38 -37.28 -15.58
N PRO A 289 -15.01 -37.73 -16.68
CA PRO A 289 -16.44 -37.51 -16.94
C PRO A 289 -17.31 -38.02 -15.80
N VAL A 290 -17.79 -37.08 -15.00
CA VAL A 290 -18.91 -37.26 -14.06
C VAL A 290 -20.05 -36.41 -14.58
N ALA A 291 -21.28 -36.90 -14.45
CA ALA A 291 -22.47 -36.19 -14.94
C ALA A 291 -22.48 -34.72 -14.47
N THR A 292 -22.42 -33.81 -15.44
CA THR A 292 -22.54 -32.37 -15.26
C THR A 292 -24.02 -32.02 -15.04
N SER A 293 -24.32 -31.16 -14.07
CA SER A 293 -25.70 -30.71 -13.84
C SER A 293 -26.12 -29.70 -14.90
N GLU A 294 -27.41 -29.62 -15.20
CA GLU A 294 -27.97 -28.61 -16.13
C GLU A 294 -27.61 -27.17 -15.73
N ALA A 295 -27.50 -26.90 -14.43
CA ALA A 295 -27.07 -25.60 -13.91
C ALA A 295 -25.62 -25.25 -14.30
N THR A 296 -24.70 -26.23 -14.29
CA THR A 296 -23.31 -26.04 -14.71
C THR A 296 -23.22 -25.81 -16.22
N ILE A 297 -24.03 -26.52 -17.02
CA ILE A 297 -24.09 -26.38 -18.49
C ILE A 297 -24.70 -25.02 -18.87
N GLY A 298 -25.73 -24.56 -18.16
CA GLY A 298 -26.33 -23.24 -18.36
C GLY A 298 -25.39 -22.08 -18.01
N ALA A 299 -24.57 -22.23 -16.96
CA ALA A 299 -23.51 -21.28 -16.67
C ALA A 299 -22.46 -21.23 -17.80
N LEU A 300 -22.13 -22.37 -18.41
CA LEU A 300 -21.20 -22.51 -19.53
C LEU A 300 -21.60 -21.70 -20.76
N GLY A 301 -22.82 -21.88 -21.24
CA GLY A 301 -23.32 -21.17 -22.43
C GLY A 301 -23.27 -19.65 -22.24
N ARG A 302 -23.53 -19.17 -21.02
CA ARG A 302 -23.41 -17.74 -20.69
C ARG A 302 -21.97 -17.26 -20.64
N ILE A 303 -21.06 -18.06 -20.08
CA ILE A 303 -19.63 -17.73 -20.07
C ILE A 303 -19.11 -17.65 -21.51
N GLU A 304 -19.45 -18.61 -22.37
CA GLU A 304 -19.10 -18.57 -23.80
C GLU A 304 -19.67 -17.33 -24.50
N GLU A 305 -20.93 -16.98 -24.23
CA GLU A 305 -21.59 -15.79 -24.80
C GLU A 305 -20.90 -14.48 -24.37
N ILE A 306 -20.52 -14.36 -23.09
CA ILE A 306 -19.74 -13.22 -22.58
C ILE A 306 -18.41 -13.09 -23.33
N PHE A 307 -17.69 -14.21 -23.54
CA PHE A 307 -16.36 -14.17 -24.14
C PHE A 307 -16.37 -14.03 -25.67
N GLN A 308 -17.45 -14.39 -26.36
CA GLN A 308 -17.61 -14.05 -27.78
C GLN A 308 -17.89 -12.56 -28.01
N GLN A 309 -18.33 -11.83 -26.98
CA GLN A 309 -18.65 -10.41 -27.07
C GLN A 309 -17.53 -9.48 -26.59
N ARG A 310 -16.44 -10.04 -26.03
CA ARG A 310 -15.24 -9.31 -25.58
C ARG A 310 -14.16 -9.19 -26.66
#